data_AF-A0A3M7E047-F1
#
_entry.id   AF-A0A3M7E047-F1
#
_cell.length_a   1.000
_cell.length_b   1.000
_cell.length_c   1.000
_cell.angle_alpha   90.00
_cell.angle_beta   90.00
_cell.angle_gamma   90.00
#
_symmetry.space_group_name_H-M   'P 1'
#
loop_
_entity.id
_entity.type
_entity.pdbx_description
1 polymer ?
#
loop_
_entity_poly.entity_id
_entity_poly.type
_entity_poly.pdbx_seq_one_letter_code
_entity_poly.pdbx_strand_id
1 'polypeptide(L)'
;MGEVQSKPVSIIAVNGGRVCEKKANGVLNTTADTRNKAQQWIIEPDPGDRSKMAFKNLGNNQYLRAMTGAHYGKVDTGQKQLWSLEPGHAPGSSWIRCLDYTDAYLCNSYGNHTINNTVWTWSRTGQEAAYTHTMLWYLRDADDTDFNPVATAAASAETNASAAADPAEAEKELKKREVALQAEKEARLKELQETEASLKKREDEIAAKEAKVKELDEREAAVKAKEAKLQQLQKKEAALKKLEQEIQAQEAAQKKQAEQLAEREKQTTGAQASPGGGNAKRMQAELQKQMDALQEREKKLAAQEAATAKQQEQIASRERELERKDSDKPRVTGGRRKAGAADGDVQQSEDAKPKVTGGRREKNDETEKLEKANLLLQVRVEELEAQLEEARRARPIGNSGGFGGLGSMKLS
;
A
#
# COMPACT_ATOMS: atom_id res chain seq x y z
N MET A 1 -6.42 38.68 -32.31
CA MET A 1 -7.55 38.22 -31.48
C MET A 1 -7.34 38.82 -30.10
N GLY A 2 -8.23 39.72 -29.65
CA GLY A 2 -8.06 40.40 -28.37
C GLY A 2 -8.17 39.41 -27.21
N GLU A 3 -7.21 39.42 -26.30
CA GLU A 3 -7.32 38.74 -25.01
C GLU A 3 -8.57 39.28 -24.32
N VAL A 4 -9.57 38.43 -24.12
CA VAL A 4 -10.67 38.73 -23.20
C VAL A 4 -10.04 38.79 -21.82
N GLN A 5 -9.72 39.99 -21.34
CA GLN A 5 -9.28 40.19 -19.97
C GLN A 5 -10.41 39.73 -19.06
N SER A 6 -10.21 38.59 -18.40
CA SER A 6 -11.06 38.15 -17.30
C SER A 6 -11.14 39.29 -16.28
N LYS A 7 -12.35 39.71 -15.93
CA LYS A 7 -12.55 40.75 -14.92
C LYS A 7 -12.01 40.29 -13.56
N PRO A 8 -11.41 41.19 -12.77
CA PRO A 8 -10.99 40.87 -11.41
C PRO A 8 -12.20 40.55 -10.53
N VAL A 9 -12.00 39.61 -9.61
CA VAL A 9 -12.98 39.23 -8.60
C VAL A 9 -12.41 39.41 -7.19
N SER A 10 -13.30 39.62 -6.23
CA SER A 10 -13.02 39.46 -4.81
C SER A 10 -13.49 38.09 -4.33
N ILE A 11 -12.64 37.42 -3.55
CA ILE A 11 -12.97 36.18 -2.86
C ILE A 11 -13.45 36.55 -1.46
N ILE A 12 -14.75 36.43 -1.21
CA ILE A 12 -15.42 36.95 -0.01
C ILE A 12 -15.90 35.79 0.84
N ALA A 13 -15.47 35.74 2.11
CA ALA A 13 -15.97 34.75 3.05
C ALA A 13 -17.45 35.01 3.32
N VAL A 14 -18.28 33.97 3.17
CA VAL A 14 -19.71 34.06 3.51
C VAL A 14 -19.87 34.41 4.99
N ASN A 15 -19.06 33.77 5.84
CA ASN A 15 -19.03 34.10 7.27
C ASN A 15 -18.21 35.37 7.52
N GLY A 16 -18.91 36.48 7.74
CA GLY A 16 -18.37 37.77 8.14
C GLY A 16 -18.00 38.73 7.01
N GLY A 17 -18.23 38.36 5.74
CA GLY A 17 -18.05 39.26 4.60
C GLY A 17 -16.62 39.73 4.35
N ARG A 18 -15.62 39.08 4.95
CA ARG A 18 -14.22 39.50 4.81
C ARG A 18 -13.65 38.97 3.50
N VAL A 19 -12.78 39.76 2.86
CA VAL A 19 -12.17 39.38 1.59
C VAL A 19 -10.78 38.81 1.78
N CYS A 20 -10.34 37.94 0.86
CA CYS A 20 -8.96 37.45 0.82
C CYS A 20 -8.01 38.53 0.29
N GLU A 21 -7.02 38.89 1.10
CA GLU A 21 -5.92 39.80 0.73
C GLU A 21 -4.59 39.07 0.83
N LYS A 22 -3.76 39.19 -0.21
CA LYS A 22 -2.36 38.79 -0.12
C LYS A 22 -1.58 39.80 0.72
N LYS A 23 -1.02 39.36 1.85
CA LYS A 23 -0.07 40.10 2.70
C LYS A 23 1.28 39.41 2.77
N ALA A 24 2.28 40.05 3.39
CA ALA A 24 3.63 39.50 3.52
C ALA A 24 3.66 38.07 4.09
N ASN A 25 2.80 37.78 5.08
CA ASN A 25 2.80 36.52 5.82
C ASN A 25 1.82 35.45 5.30
N GLY A 26 1.12 35.70 4.20
CA GLY A 26 0.15 34.76 3.63
C GLY A 26 -1.06 35.45 3.00
N VAL A 27 -2.08 34.67 2.69
CA VAL A 27 -3.40 35.21 2.37
C VAL A 27 -4.21 35.32 3.67
N LEU A 28 -4.66 36.53 3.96
CA LEU A 28 -5.40 36.87 5.18
C LEU A 28 -6.81 37.35 4.84
N ASN A 29 -7.73 37.24 5.80
CA ASN A 29 -9.03 37.88 5.69
C ASN A 29 -8.92 39.38 6.06
N THR A 30 -9.67 40.25 5.39
CA THR A 30 -9.60 41.70 5.63
C THR A 30 -10.92 42.40 5.29
N THR A 31 -10.99 43.70 5.55
CA THR A 31 -12.08 44.55 5.05
C THR A 31 -11.91 44.78 3.56
N ALA A 32 -13.01 44.74 2.81
CA ALA A 32 -13.01 45.04 1.39
C ALA A 32 -12.54 46.47 1.10
N ASP A 33 -11.66 46.58 0.13
CA ASP A 33 -11.16 47.80 -0.49
C ASP A 33 -11.04 47.51 -2.00
N THR A 34 -12.01 48.00 -2.77
CA THR A 34 -12.09 47.74 -4.22
C THR A 34 -10.90 48.30 -4.99
N ARG A 35 -10.11 49.22 -4.41
CA ARG A 35 -8.89 49.75 -5.04
C ARG A 35 -7.64 48.93 -4.73
N ASN A 36 -7.71 48.04 -3.75
CA ASN A 36 -6.55 47.25 -3.32
C ASN A 36 -6.35 46.03 -4.23
N LYS A 37 -5.36 46.13 -5.13
CA LYS A 37 -4.98 45.02 -6.03
C LYS A 37 -4.61 43.72 -5.31
N ALA A 38 -4.15 43.78 -4.06
CA ALA A 38 -3.86 42.59 -3.27
C ALA A 38 -5.12 41.81 -2.85
N GLN A 39 -6.30 42.41 -2.97
CA GLN A 39 -7.63 41.79 -2.74
C GLN A 39 -8.31 41.34 -4.04
N GLN A 40 -7.72 41.66 -5.20
CA GLN A 40 -8.29 41.38 -6.51
C GLN A 40 -7.63 40.16 -7.14
N TRP A 41 -8.46 39.27 -7.66
CA TRP A 41 -8.04 37.98 -8.20
C TRP A 41 -8.57 37.80 -9.62
N ILE A 42 -7.73 37.37 -10.53
CA ILE A 42 -8.14 36.98 -11.88
C ILE A 42 -8.39 35.49 -11.87
N ILE A 43 -9.57 35.07 -12.32
CA ILE A 43 -9.89 33.66 -12.54
C ILE A 43 -9.39 33.28 -13.93
N GLU A 44 -8.46 32.33 -13.97
CA GLU A 44 -7.95 31.72 -15.18
C GLU A 44 -8.46 30.27 -15.28
N PRO A 45 -9.49 30.00 -16.11
CA PRO A 45 -9.94 28.64 -16.35
C PRO A 45 -8.83 27.78 -16.95
N ASP A 46 -8.79 26.49 -16.61
CA ASP A 46 -7.90 25.55 -17.27
C ASP A 46 -8.33 25.34 -18.75
N PRO A 47 -7.40 25.40 -19.72
CA PRO A 47 -7.75 25.23 -21.13
C PRO A 47 -8.33 23.86 -21.47
N GLY A 48 -7.94 22.81 -20.73
CA GLY A 48 -8.41 21.44 -20.94
C GLY A 48 -9.67 21.09 -20.16
N ASP A 49 -9.96 21.83 -19.08
CA ASP A 49 -11.12 21.59 -18.22
C ASP A 49 -11.64 22.87 -17.56
N ARG A 50 -12.73 23.42 -18.10
CA ARG A 50 -13.34 24.66 -17.59
C ARG A 50 -13.90 24.56 -16.17
N SER A 51 -14.06 23.35 -15.62
CA SER A 51 -14.46 23.16 -14.21
C SER A 51 -13.30 23.46 -13.24
N LYS A 52 -12.07 23.54 -13.76
CA LYS A 52 -10.85 23.85 -13.01
C LYS A 52 -10.39 25.25 -13.33
N MET A 53 -9.83 25.92 -12.35
CA MET A 53 -9.34 27.29 -12.50
C MET A 53 -8.18 27.58 -11.56
N ALA A 54 -7.38 28.58 -11.92
CA ALA A 54 -6.40 29.17 -11.03
C ALA A 54 -6.82 30.60 -10.68
N PHE A 55 -6.49 31.05 -9.46
CA PHE A 55 -6.76 32.42 -9.02
C PHE A 55 -5.45 33.19 -8.98
N LYS A 56 -5.24 34.14 -9.88
CA LYS A 56 -4.04 34.97 -9.94
C LYS A 56 -4.27 36.29 -9.21
N ASN A 57 -3.48 36.58 -8.19
CA ASN A 57 -3.56 37.84 -7.46
C ASN A 57 -2.99 39.00 -8.29
N LEU A 58 -3.71 40.13 -8.36
CA LEU A 58 -3.25 41.30 -9.11
C LEU A 58 -2.16 42.11 -8.39
N GLY A 59 -2.06 41.98 -7.06
CA GLY A 59 -1.07 42.70 -6.27
C GLY A 59 0.36 42.21 -6.49
N ASN A 60 0.55 40.91 -6.71
CA ASN A 60 1.89 40.31 -6.88
C ASN A 60 2.03 39.38 -8.10
N ASN A 61 0.99 39.23 -8.94
CA ASN A 61 0.96 38.39 -10.13
C ASN A 61 1.25 36.89 -9.88
N GLN A 62 1.07 36.41 -8.65
CA GLN A 62 1.22 35.01 -8.27
C GLN A 62 -0.15 34.36 -8.04
N TYR A 63 -0.18 33.04 -7.98
CA TYR A 63 -1.44 32.28 -7.89
C TYR A 63 -1.75 31.85 -6.47
N LEU A 64 -3.02 31.88 -6.08
CA LEU A 64 -3.52 31.30 -4.84
C LEU A 64 -3.05 29.84 -4.73
N ARG A 65 -2.39 29.53 -3.62
CA ARG A 65 -1.73 28.25 -3.42
C ARG A 65 -1.89 27.77 -1.97
N ALA A 66 -2.40 26.56 -1.81
CA ALA A 66 -2.27 25.77 -0.60
C ALA A 66 -0.84 25.21 -0.54
N MET A 67 -0.13 25.50 0.54
CA MET A 67 1.25 25.05 0.75
C MET A 67 1.31 23.60 1.21
N THR A 68 0.25 23.11 1.85
CA THR A 68 0.07 21.73 2.31
C THR A 68 -1.42 21.33 2.17
N GLY A 69 -1.74 20.06 2.43
CA GLY A 69 -3.07 19.50 2.22
C GLY A 69 -4.14 19.90 3.25
N ALA A 70 -5.09 19.00 3.51
CA ALA A 70 -6.11 19.20 4.54
C ALA A 70 -5.48 19.25 5.96
N HIS A 71 -6.22 19.78 6.94
CA HIS A 71 -5.81 19.99 8.34
C HIS A 71 -4.82 21.15 8.55
N TYR A 72 -5.32 22.39 8.54
CA TYR A 72 -4.54 23.62 8.76
C TYR A 72 -3.45 23.86 7.70
N GLY A 73 -3.73 23.53 6.44
CA GLY A 73 -2.79 23.84 5.37
C GLY A 73 -2.71 25.35 5.09
N LYS A 74 -1.52 25.93 5.20
CA LYS A 74 -1.36 27.39 5.03
C LYS A 74 -1.65 27.78 3.58
N VAL A 75 -2.42 28.84 3.39
CA VAL A 75 -2.66 29.42 2.07
C VAL A 75 -1.83 30.68 1.86
N ASP A 76 -1.16 30.74 0.73
CA ASP A 76 -0.38 31.88 0.28
C ASP A 76 -0.51 32.04 -1.25
N THR A 77 0.34 32.85 -1.86
CA THR A 77 0.49 32.92 -3.31
C THR A 77 1.82 32.32 -3.77
N GLY A 78 1.84 31.65 -4.93
CA GLY A 78 3.03 31.05 -5.50
C GLY A 78 2.86 30.61 -6.95
N GLN A 79 3.47 29.49 -7.32
CA GLN A 79 3.29 28.89 -8.64
C GLN A 79 1.83 28.49 -8.86
N LYS A 80 1.40 28.50 -10.11
CA LYS A 80 0.04 28.15 -10.55
C LYS A 80 -0.41 26.82 -9.95
N GLN A 81 -1.54 26.86 -9.25
CA GLN A 81 -2.21 25.70 -8.68
C GLN A 81 -3.68 25.75 -9.12
N LEU A 82 -4.23 24.58 -9.44
CA LEU A 82 -5.60 24.45 -9.91
C LEU A 82 -6.55 24.14 -8.75
N TRP A 83 -7.72 24.74 -8.86
CA TRP A 83 -8.80 24.67 -7.89
C TRP A 83 -10.10 24.35 -8.63
N SER A 84 -11.07 23.81 -7.92
CA SER A 84 -12.43 23.62 -8.42
C SER A 84 -13.44 24.34 -7.53
N LEU A 85 -14.53 24.79 -8.14
CA LEU A 85 -15.65 25.39 -7.44
C LEU A 85 -16.76 24.36 -7.33
N GLU A 86 -17.07 23.96 -6.10
CA GLU A 86 -18.21 23.11 -5.80
C GLU A 86 -19.35 23.98 -5.24
N PRO A 87 -20.61 23.76 -5.64
CA PRO A 87 -21.75 24.52 -5.11
C PRO A 87 -21.83 24.41 -3.58
N GLY A 88 -21.83 25.55 -2.89
CA GLY A 88 -21.97 25.63 -1.45
C GLY A 88 -23.43 25.59 -1.00
N HIS A 89 -23.65 25.42 0.31
CA HIS A 89 -25.01 25.37 0.86
C HIS A 89 -25.66 26.76 1.04
N ALA A 90 -24.89 27.86 1.02
CA ALA A 90 -25.48 29.20 0.99
C ALA A 90 -25.77 29.62 -0.46
N PRO A 91 -26.90 30.32 -0.74
CA PRO A 91 -27.26 30.71 -2.10
C PRO A 91 -26.14 31.48 -2.81
N GLY A 92 -25.70 30.98 -3.98
CA GLY A 92 -24.64 31.62 -4.77
C GLY A 92 -23.23 31.51 -4.18
N SER A 93 -23.04 30.74 -3.10
CA SER A 93 -21.73 30.45 -2.52
C SER A 93 -21.08 29.23 -3.16
N SER A 94 -19.77 29.10 -2.97
CA SER A 94 -19.00 27.93 -3.43
C SER A 94 -18.02 27.48 -2.36
N TRP A 95 -17.79 26.18 -2.30
CA TRP A 95 -16.58 25.61 -1.72
C TRP A 95 -15.47 25.69 -2.77
N ILE A 96 -14.31 26.21 -2.37
CA ILE A 96 -13.14 26.33 -3.25
C ILE A 96 -12.16 25.21 -2.88
N ARG A 97 -12.11 24.16 -3.70
CA ARG A 97 -11.34 22.94 -3.43
C ARG A 97 -10.00 22.95 -4.14
N CYS A 98 -8.93 22.67 -3.42
CA CYS A 98 -7.60 22.43 -3.99
C CYS A 98 -7.56 21.06 -4.67
N LEU A 99 -7.05 20.99 -5.89
CA LEU A 99 -6.99 19.74 -6.66
C LEU A 99 -5.71 18.94 -6.41
N ASP A 100 -4.67 19.57 -5.89
CA ASP A 100 -3.39 18.91 -5.60
C ASP A 100 -3.45 18.03 -4.34
N TYR A 101 -4.47 18.24 -3.50
CA TYR A 101 -4.63 17.55 -2.23
C TYR A 101 -6.03 16.97 -2.07
N THR A 102 -6.11 15.78 -1.49
CA THR A 102 -7.38 15.14 -1.16
C THR A 102 -8.12 15.94 -0.09
N ASP A 103 -9.39 16.23 -0.34
CA ASP A 103 -10.32 16.85 0.61
C ASP A 103 -9.84 18.19 1.20
N ALA A 104 -9.08 19.01 0.48
CA ALA A 104 -8.59 20.30 0.97
C ALA A 104 -9.39 21.49 0.42
N TYR A 105 -10.08 22.24 1.28
CA TYR A 105 -10.93 23.37 0.90
C TYR A 105 -10.51 24.66 1.57
N LEU A 106 -10.59 25.77 0.84
CA LEU A 106 -10.29 27.10 1.34
C LEU A 106 -11.20 27.42 2.54
N CYS A 107 -10.60 27.86 3.64
CA CYS A 107 -11.25 27.99 4.92
C CYS A 107 -10.86 29.30 5.62
N ASN A 108 -11.87 30.00 6.12
CA ASN A 108 -11.72 31.14 7.00
C ASN A 108 -12.01 30.72 8.46
N SER A 109 -11.08 29.97 9.06
CA SER A 109 -11.21 29.32 10.39
C SER A 109 -11.87 30.17 11.49
N TYR A 110 -11.58 31.48 11.54
CA TYR A 110 -12.15 32.41 12.52
C TYR A 110 -13.12 33.43 11.92
N GLY A 111 -13.87 33.01 10.89
CA GLY A 111 -14.84 33.83 10.15
C GLY A 111 -15.73 34.68 11.05
N ASN A 112 -15.79 35.97 10.70
CA ASN A 112 -16.40 37.12 11.39
C ASN A 112 -15.74 37.63 12.70
N HIS A 113 -14.97 36.83 13.42
CA HIS A 113 -14.49 37.22 14.76
C HIS A 113 -13.17 37.99 14.75
N THR A 114 -12.28 37.73 13.78
CA THR A 114 -10.93 38.31 13.76
C THR A 114 -10.52 38.74 12.36
N ILE A 115 -10.22 40.03 12.18
CA ILE A 115 -9.58 40.59 10.98
C ILE A 115 -8.10 40.18 10.93
N ASN A 116 -7.52 40.11 9.73
CA ASN A 116 -6.14 39.67 9.48
C ASN A 116 -5.87 38.22 9.93
N ASN A 117 -6.93 37.42 10.04
CA ASN A 117 -6.78 36.00 10.30
C ASN A 117 -6.27 35.28 9.04
N THR A 118 -5.45 34.25 9.25
CA THR A 118 -4.92 33.44 8.17
C THR A 118 -6.00 32.59 7.53
N VAL A 119 -5.99 32.57 6.19
CA VAL A 119 -6.81 31.67 5.39
C VAL A 119 -6.07 30.33 5.28
N TRP A 120 -6.78 29.24 5.51
CA TRP A 120 -6.25 27.89 5.59
C TRP A 120 -6.93 26.97 4.58
N THR A 121 -6.44 25.73 4.45
CA THR A 121 -7.17 24.62 3.84
C THR A 121 -7.57 23.58 4.89
N TRP A 122 -8.85 23.25 4.96
CA TRP A 122 -9.42 22.28 5.88
C TRP A 122 -10.14 21.14 5.15
N SER A 123 -10.37 20.04 5.86
CA SER A 123 -11.17 18.91 5.41
C SER A 123 -12.66 19.21 5.53
N ARG A 124 -13.48 18.78 4.57
CA ARG A 124 -14.95 18.86 4.71
C ARG A 124 -15.52 17.66 5.45
N THR A 125 -14.72 16.63 5.65
CA THR A 125 -15.08 15.39 6.33
C THR A 125 -14.40 15.31 7.70
N GLY A 126 -14.60 14.21 8.44
CA GLY A 126 -13.93 14.00 9.71
C GLY A 126 -14.26 15.04 10.78
N GLN A 127 -13.25 15.47 11.53
CA GLN A 127 -13.40 16.39 12.66
C GLN A 127 -13.76 17.82 12.21
N GLU A 128 -13.37 18.20 10.99
CA GLU A 128 -13.59 19.53 10.45
C GLU A 128 -14.98 19.74 9.83
N ALA A 129 -15.80 18.68 9.69
CA ALA A 129 -17.14 18.75 9.14
C ALA A 129 -18.06 19.75 9.86
N ALA A 130 -17.86 19.93 11.18
CA ALA A 130 -18.59 20.90 11.99
C ALA A 130 -18.35 22.37 11.57
N TYR A 131 -17.24 22.62 10.87
CA TYR A 131 -16.81 23.95 10.45
C TYR A 131 -17.01 24.22 8.95
N THR A 132 -17.79 23.40 8.25
CA THR A 132 -18.06 23.58 6.81
C THR A 132 -18.61 24.96 6.44
N HIS A 133 -19.29 25.64 7.36
CA HIS A 133 -19.77 27.02 7.19
C HIS A 133 -18.64 28.06 7.06
N THR A 134 -17.44 27.79 7.58
CA THR A 134 -16.25 28.66 7.43
C THR A 134 -15.53 28.48 6.09
N MET A 135 -15.95 27.49 5.29
CA MET A 135 -15.35 27.13 4.00
C MET A 135 -16.13 27.66 2.80
N LEU A 136 -17.18 28.45 3.06
CA LEU A 136 -18.01 29.02 2.01
C LEU A 136 -17.52 30.40 1.58
N TRP A 137 -17.50 30.59 0.26
CA TRP A 137 -17.02 31.80 -0.37
C TRP A 137 -17.99 32.31 -1.45
N TYR A 138 -18.12 33.63 -1.56
CA TYR A 138 -18.66 34.30 -2.73
C TYR A 138 -17.51 34.76 -3.62
N LEU A 139 -17.70 34.62 -4.93
CA LEU A 139 -16.86 35.25 -5.95
C LEU A 139 -17.69 36.36 -6.58
N ARG A 140 -17.26 37.61 -6.43
CA ARG A 140 -17.95 38.79 -6.96
C ARG A 140 -17.00 39.65 -7.77
N ASP A 141 -17.53 40.38 -8.74
CA ASP A 141 -16.76 41.38 -9.48
C ASP A 141 -16.11 42.35 -8.48
N ALA A 142 -14.80 42.57 -8.60
CA ALA A 142 -14.07 43.40 -7.66
C ALA A 142 -14.44 44.89 -7.77
N ASP A 143 -15.03 45.28 -8.90
CA ASP A 143 -15.50 46.65 -9.16
C ASP A 143 -16.98 46.84 -8.78
N ASP A 144 -17.65 45.81 -8.22
CA ASP A 144 -19.04 45.89 -7.76
C ASP A 144 -19.15 46.78 -6.51
N THR A 145 -19.47 48.06 -6.71
CA THR A 145 -19.62 49.06 -5.64
C THR A 145 -20.90 48.92 -4.83
N ASP A 146 -21.90 48.20 -5.36
CA ASP A 146 -23.20 48.00 -4.70
C ASP A 146 -23.14 46.86 -3.67
N PHE A 147 -22.08 46.04 -3.73
CA PHE A 147 -21.85 44.97 -2.79
C PHE A 147 -21.18 45.50 -1.51
N ASN A 148 -21.95 45.60 -0.42
CA ASN A 148 -21.41 45.80 0.93
C ASN A 148 -21.27 44.44 1.64
N PRO A 149 -20.07 43.84 1.70
CA PRO A 149 -19.86 42.48 2.19
C PRO A 149 -20.30 42.29 3.64
N VAL A 150 -20.14 43.34 4.46
CA VAL A 150 -20.49 43.34 5.89
C VAL A 150 -22.01 43.42 6.05
N ALA A 151 -22.69 44.20 5.20
CA ALA A 151 -24.16 44.25 5.19
C ALA A 151 -24.78 42.97 4.60
N THR A 152 -24.11 42.26 3.68
CA THR A 152 -24.61 40.97 3.16
C THR A 152 -24.47 39.84 4.18
N ALA A 153 -23.40 39.85 4.99
CA ALA A 153 -23.26 38.95 6.14
C ALA A 153 -24.27 39.27 7.25
N ALA A 154 -24.55 40.55 7.50
CA ALA A 154 -25.62 40.98 8.41
C ALA A 154 -27.01 40.61 7.88
N ALA A 155 -27.30 40.85 6.59
CA ALA A 155 -28.57 40.46 5.96
C ALA A 155 -28.78 38.94 5.94
N SER A 156 -27.71 38.14 5.83
CA SER A 156 -27.81 36.67 5.94
C SER A 156 -28.05 36.20 7.37
N ALA A 157 -27.80 37.04 8.38
CA ALA A 157 -28.17 36.82 9.78
C ALA A 157 -29.52 37.48 10.15
N GLU A 158 -29.96 38.51 9.41
CA GLU A 158 -31.14 39.33 9.68
C GLU A 158 -32.34 39.07 8.76
N THR A 159 -32.26 38.15 7.77
CA THR A 159 -33.44 37.69 6.99
C THR A 159 -34.46 36.85 7.79
N ASN A 160 -34.58 37.10 9.09
CA ASN A 160 -35.71 36.68 9.94
C ASN A 160 -36.53 37.86 10.51
N ALA A 161 -36.20 39.12 10.20
CA ALA A 161 -36.96 40.25 10.72
C ALA A 161 -36.98 41.42 9.74
N SER A 162 -37.87 41.37 8.74
CA SER A 162 -38.69 42.51 8.32
C SER A 162 -39.36 42.20 6.98
N ALA A 163 -40.63 41.82 7.05
CA ALA A 163 -41.61 42.19 6.03
C ALA A 163 -42.88 42.54 6.80
N ALA A 164 -43.29 43.81 6.72
CA ALA A 164 -44.52 44.29 7.33
C ALA A 164 -45.71 43.53 6.71
N ALA A 165 -46.23 42.56 7.45
CA ALA A 165 -47.45 41.83 7.12
C ALA A 165 -48.36 41.80 8.36
N ASP A 166 -49.66 41.94 8.10
CA ASP A 166 -50.76 41.96 9.05
C ASP A 166 -50.58 40.88 10.15
N PRO A 167 -50.61 41.22 11.46
CA PRO A 167 -50.23 40.28 12.54
C PRO A 167 -51.00 38.96 12.57
N ALA A 168 -52.24 38.94 12.04
CA ALA A 168 -53.05 37.72 11.94
C ALA A 168 -52.61 36.79 10.80
N GLU A 169 -52.05 37.32 9.71
CA GLU A 169 -51.44 36.51 8.65
C GLU A 169 -50.02 36.07 9.03
N ALA A 170 -49.27 36.94 9.71
CA ALA A 170 -47.94 36.63 10.23
C ALA A 170 -47.96 35.44 11.21
N GLU A 171 -48.95 35.32 12.10
CA GLU A 171 -49.06 34.19 13.03
C GLU A 171 -49.38 32.87 12.30
N LYS A 172 -50.23 32.91 11.26
CA LYS A 172 -50.55 31.74 10.43
C LYS A 172 -49.35 31.31 9.57
N GLU A 173 -48.58 32.25 9.03
CA GLU A 173 -47.33 31.96 8.34
C GLU A 173 -46.27 31.40 9.29
N LEU A 174 -46.15 31.93 10.52
CA LEU A 174 -45.20 31.43 11.52
C LEU A 174 -45.49 29.98 11.87
N LYS A 175 -46.76 29.64 12.13
CA LYS A 175 -47.18 28.25 12.38
C LYS A 175 -46.92 27.34 11.18
N LYS A 176 -47.15 27.81 9.95
CA LYS A 176 -46.81 27.05 8.73
C LYS A 176 -45.30 26.85 8.58
N ARG A 177 -44.48 27.88 8.88
CA ARG A 177 -43.02 27.81 8.84
C ARG A 177 -42.46 26.90 9.94
N GLU A 178 -43.02 26.93 11.14
CA GLU A 178 -42.63 26.01 12.22
C GLU A 178 -42.92 24.56 11.84
N VAL A 179 -44.09 24.27 11.26
CA VAL A 179 -44.42 22.92 10.77
C VAL A 179 -43.49 22.50 9.63
N ALA A 180 -43.18 23.39 8.69
CA ALA A 180 -42.25 23.11 7.61
C ALA A 180 -40.82 22.85 8.12
N LEU A 181 -40.34 23.65 9.09
CA LEU A 181 -39.04 23.48 9.73
C LEU A 181 -38.96 22.17 10.51
N GLN A 182 -40.04 21.77 11.18
CA GLN A 182 -40.11 20.50 11.92
C GLN A 182 -40.04 19.32 10.95
N ALA A 183 -40.79 19.37 9.85
CA ALA A 183 -40.76 18.35 8.80
C ALA A 183 -39.38 18.26 8.11
N GLU A 184 -38.71 19.40 7.89
CA GLU A 184 -37.35 19.44 7.34
C GLU A 184 -36.33 18.83 8.30
N LYS A 185 -36.44 19.10 9.61
CA LYS A 185 -35.59 18.48 10.63
C LYS A 185 -35.77 16.97 10.68
N GLU A 186 -37.00 16.48 10.61
CA GLU A 186 -37.30 15.04 10.59
C GLU A 186 -36.77 14.37 9.32
N ALA A 187 -36.94 15.01 8.15
CA ALA A 187 -36.38 14.53 6.89
C ALA A 187 -34.86 14.45 6.94
N ARG A 188 -34.20 15.50 7.47
CA ARG A 188 -32.75 15.55 7.62
C ARG A 188 -32.22 14.55 8.64
N LEU A 189 -32.95 14.29 9.73
CA LEU A 189 -32.59 13.26 10.69
C LEU A 189 -32.64 11.87 10.05
N LYS A 190 -33.66 11.61 9.22
CA LYS A 190 -33.81 10.36 8.50
C LYS A 190 -32.71 10.16 7.45
N GLU A 191 -32.38 11.22 6.71
CA GLU A 191 -31.27 11.22 5.75
C GLU A 191 -29.93 10.95 6.47
N LEU A 192 -29.68 11.60 7.61
CA LEU A 192 -28.47 11.34 8.41
C LEU A 192 -28.40 9.89 8.88
N GLN A 193 -29.49 9.31 9.37
CA GLN A 193 -29.54 7.90 9.78
C GLN A 193 -29.27 6.95 8.60
N GLU A 194 -29.81 7.23 7.41
CA GLU A 194 -29.54 6.45 6.21
C GLU A 194 -28.07 6.57 5.77
N THR A 195 -27.47 7.78 5.86
CA THR A 195 -26.05 7.97 5.56
C THR A 195 -25.14 7.25 6.55
N GLU A 196 -25.46 7.27 7.84
CA GLU A 196 -24.70 6.57 8.89
C GLU A 196 -24.75 5.05 8.70
N ALA A 197 -25.92 4.50 8.36
CA ALA A 197 -26.07 3.09 8.03
C ALA A 197 -25.25 2.71 6.78
N SER A 198 -25.24 3.56 5.76
CA SER A 198 -24.43 3.36 4.55
C SER A 198 -22.93 3.44 4.84
N LEU A 199 -22.49 4.37 5.69
CA LEU A 199 -21.08 4.51 6.08
C LEU A 199 -20.61 3.29 6.87
N LYS A 200 -21.38 2.85 7.86
CA LYS A 200 -21.08 1.66 8.64
C LYS A 200 -20.93 0.41 7.77
N LYS A 201 -21.79 0.25 6.76
CA LYS A 201 -21.68 -0.85 5.79
C LYS A 201 -20.39 -0.77 4.97
N ARG A 202 -19.97 0.43 4.56
CA ARG A 202 -18.70 0.64 3.84
C ARG A 202 -17.49 0.37 4.72
N GLU A 203 -17.53 0.75 6.00
CA GLU A 203 -16.48 0.46 6.97
C GLU A 203 -16.30 -1.05 7.16
N ASP A 204 -17.41 -1.79 7.32
CA ASP A 204 -17.37 -3.26 7.41
C ASP A 204 -16.80 -3.91 6.14
N GLU A 205 -17.13 -3.38 4.96
CA GLU A 205 -16.58 -3.86 3.67
C GLU A 205 -15.07 -3.56 3.54
N ILE A 206 -14.60 -2.41 4.04
CA ILE A 206 -13.18 -2.05 4.05
C ILE A 206 -12.43 -2.99 5.01
N ALA A 207 -12.92 -3.17 6.23
CA ALA A 207 -12.30 -4.07 7.21
C ALA A 207 -12.20 -5.51 6.67
N ALA A 208 -13.24 -5.98 5.96
CA ALA A 208 -13.21 -7.29 5.30
C ALA A 208 -12.18 -7.39 4.17
N LYS A 209 -11.99 -6.32 3.39
CA LYS A 209 -10.96 -6.26 2.33
C LYS A 209 -9.55 -6.21 2.92
N GLU A 210 -9.32 -5.42 3.96
CA GLU A 210 -8.02 -5.34 4.63
C GLU A 210 -7.62 -6.69 5.26
N ALA A 211 -8.57 -7.42 5.85
CA ALA A 211 -8.32 -8.77 6.36
C ALA A 211 -7.89 -9.73 5.24
N LYS A 212 -8.52 -9.67 4.06
CA LYS A 212 -8.13 -10.48 2.91
C LYS A 212 -6.76 -10.12 2.35
N VAL A 213 -6.40 -8.83 2.34
CA VAL A 213 -5.06 -8.39 1.90
C VAL A 213 -3.99 -8.96 2.82
N LYS A 214 -4.18 -8.87 4.15
CA LYS A 214 -3.23 -9.47 5.11
C LYS A 214 -3.08 -10.98 4.92
N GLU A 215 -4.17 -11.69 4.67
CA GLU A 215 -4.13 -13.14 4.39
C GLU A 215 -3.35 -13.45 3.09
N LEU A 216 -3.51 -12.62 2.05
CA LEU A 216 -2.77 -12.78 0.80
C LEU A 216 -1.28 -12.49 0.97
N ASP A 217 -0.91 -11.45 1.72
CA ASP A 217 0.48 -11.11 2.02
C ASP A 217 1.18 -12.26 2.79
N GLU A 218 0.50 -12.85 3.77
CA GLU A 218 1.00 -14.01 4.51
C GLU A 218 1.19 -15.24 3.60
N ARG A 219 0.25 -15.49 2.67
CA ARG A 219 0.36 -16.57 1.68
C ARG A 219 1.51 -16.32 0.71
N GLU A 220 1.70 -15.09 0.24
CA GLU A 220 2.81 -14.73 -0.67
C GLU A 220 4.16 -14.92 0.03
N ALA A 221 4.28 -14.52 1.30
CA ALA A 221 5.48 -14.77 2.10
C ALA A 221 5.77 -16.27 2.27
N ALA A 222 4.73 -17.08 2.50
CA ALA A 222 4.87 -18.53 2.61
C ALA A 222 5.30 -19.17 1.27
N VAL A 223 4.79 -18.68 0.13
CA VAL A 223 5.21 -19.15 -1.20
C VAL A 223 6.66 -18.80 -1.48
N LYS A 224 7.09 -17.55 -1.23
CA LYS A 224 8.50 -17.13 -1.38
C LYS A 224 9.45 -17.98 -0.53
N ALA A 225 9.04 -18.32 0.70
CA ALA A 225 9.83 -19.21 1.56
C ALA A 225 9.94 -20.64 0.99
N LYS A 226 8.86 -21.17 0.39
CA LYS A 226 8.88 -22.48 -0.28
C LYS A 226 9.74 -22.47 -1.54
N GLU A 227 9.67 -21.42 -2.36
CA GLU A 227 10.52 -21.26 -3.55
C GLU A 227 12.00 -21.21 -3.19
N ALA A 228 12.37 -20.45 -2.15
CA ALA A 228 13.74 -20.40 -1.66
C ALA A 228 14.26 -21.79 -1.22
N LYS A 229 13.42 -22.58 -0.51
CA LYS A 229 13.75 -23.96 -0.14
C LYS A 229 13.91 -24.85 -1.36
N LEU A 230 13.05 -24.72 -2.37
CA LEU A 230 13.14 -25.49 -3.61
C LEU A 230 14.45 -25.21 -4.36
N GLN A 231 14.82 -23.94 -4.51
CA GLN A 231 16.10 -23.56 -5.13
C GLN A 231 17.30 -24.11 -4.35
N GLN A 232 17.21 -24.16 -3.02
CA GLN A 232 18.27 -24.75 -2.19
C GLN A 232 18.37 -26.27 -2.40
N LEU A 233 17.25 -26.98 -2.51
CA LEU A 233 17.23 -28.42 -2.80
C LEU A 233 17.81 -28.71 -4.19
N GLN A 234 17.44 -27.94 -5.21
CA GLN A 234 17.99 -28.09 -6.57
C GLN A 234 19.51 -27.91 -6.59
N LYS A 235 20.06 -26.93 -5.83
CA LYS A 235 21.51 -26.76 -5.69
C LYS A 235 22.18 -27.96 -5.03
N LYS A 236 21.55 -28.53 -3.99
CA LYS A 236 22.06 -29.74 -3.33
C LYS A 236 22.02 -30.96 -4.24
N GLU A 237 20.95 -31.13 -4.99
CA GLU A 237 20.80 -32.23 -5.95
C GLU A 237 21.85 -32.14 -7.07
N ALA A 238 22.09 -30.93 -7.61
CA ALA A 238 23.16 -30.71 -8.58
C ALA A 238 24.56 -31.02 -8.00
N ALA A 239 24.80 -30.66 -6.74
CA ALA A 239 26.05 -30.98 -6.05
C ALA A 239 26.23 -32.49 -5.82
N LEU A 240 25.17 -33.20 -5.42
CA LEU A 240 25.19 -34.66 -5.27
C LEU A 240 25.45 -35.36 -6.60
N LYS A 241 24.79 -34.94 -7.68
CA LYS A 241 25.02 -35.50 -9.01
C LYS A 241 26.47 -35.32 -9.48
N LYS A 242 27.09 -34.18 -9.14
CA LYS A 242 28.51 -33.94 -9.43
C LYS A 242 29.43 -34.87 -8.61
N LEU A 243 29.13 -35.08 -7.33
CA LEU A 243 29.85 -36.03 -6.49
C LEU A 243 29.73 -37.47 -7.01
N GLU A 244 28.53 -37.88 -7.44
CA GLU A 244 28.29 -39.21 -8.00
C GLU A 244 29.10 -39.45 -9.27
N GLN A 245 29.17 -38.45 -10.17
CA GLN A 245 30.03 -38.51 -11.36
C GLN A 245 31.52 -38.59 -11.00
N GLU A 246 31.95 -37.88 -9.96
CA GLU A 246 33.33 -37.91 -9.50
C GLU A 246 33.70 -39.27 -8.89
N ILE A 247 32.80 -39.89 -8.13
CA ILE A 247 32.97 -41.25 -7.59
C ILE A 247 33.06 -42.27 -8.74
N GLN A 248 32.14 -42.22 -9.72
CA GLN A 248 32.18 -43.12 -10.88
C GLN A 248 33.49 -42.95 -11.69
N ALA A 249 33.98 -41.73 -11.85
CA ALA A 249 35.26 -41.47 -12.51
C ALA A 249 36.45 -42.04 -11.71
N GLN A 250 36.40 -41.94 -10.38
CA GLN A 250 37.42 -42.53 -9.51
C GLN A 250 37.40 -44.07 -9.54
N GLU A 251 36.23 -44.69 -9.51
CA GLU A 251 36.09 -46.15 -9.63
C GLU A 251 36.59 -46.67 -10.98
N ALA A 252 36.25 -45.98 -12.07
CA ALA A 252 36.76 -46.32 -13.40
C ALA A 252 38.29 -46.19 -13.49
N ALA A 253 38.88 -45.17 -12.83
CA ALA A 253 40.33 -45.01 -12.75
C ALA A 253 41.00 -46.12 -11.93
N GLN A 254 40.40 -46.52 -10.80
CA GLN A 254 40.88 -47.63 -9.99
C GLN A 254 40.81 -48.97 -10.74
N LYS A 255 39.71 -49.22 -11.45
CA LYS A 255 39.57 -50.43 -12.27
C LYS A 255 40.64 -50.52 -13.36
N LYS A 256 40.93 -49.40 -14.04
CA LYS A 256 42.04 -49.33 -15.01
C LYS A 256 43.40 -49.58 -14.37
N GLN A 257 43.66 -49.05 -13.17
CA GLN A 257 44.90 -49.32 -12.44
C GLN A 257 45.01 -50.80 -12.04
N ALA A 258 43.93 -51.41 -11.58
CA ALA A 258 43.91 -52.83 -11.24
C ALA A 258 44.15 -53.73 -12.46
N GLU A 259 43.53 -53.41 -13.62
CA GLU A 259 43.77 -54.12 -14.88
C GLU A 259 45.24 -53.99 -15.34
N GLN A 260 45.84 -52.80 -15.25
CA GLN A 260 47.26 -52.59 -15.57
C GLN A 260 48.21 -53.36 -14.65
N LEU A 261 47.88 -53.46 -13.36
CA LEU A 261 48.66 -54.25 -12.41
C LEU A 261 48.56 -55.75 -12.71
N ALA A 262 47.35 -56.26 -12.99
CA ALA A 262 47.14 -57.66 -13.36
C ALA A 262 47.83 -58.02 -14.69
N GLU A 263 47.88 -57.10 -15.66
CA GLU A 263 48.58 -57.30 -16.93
C GLU A 263 50.11 -57.26 -16.76
N ARG A 264 50.63 -56.42 -15.86
CA ARG A 264 52.04 -56.45 -15.45
C ARG A 264 52.42 -57.78 -14.78
N GLU A 265 51.57 -58.30 -13.90
CA GLU A 265 51.80 -59.59 -13.23
C GLU A 265 51.83 -60.76 -14.25
N LYS A 266 50.95 -60.73 -15.25
CA LYS A 266 50.97 -61.70 -16.37
C LYS A 266 52.23 -61.58 -17.24
N GLN A 267 52.75 -60.37 -17.48
CA GLN A 267 54.02 -60.20 -18.19
C GLN A 267 55.23 -60.67 -17.37
N THR A 268 55.19 -60.57 -16.04
CA THR A 268 56.27 -61.07 -15.17
C THR A 268 56.27 -62.59 -14.94
N THR A 269 55.15 -63.28 -15.19
CA THR A 269 55.03 -64.74 -15.04
C THR A 269 55.43 -65.53 -16.29
N GLY A 270 55.67 -64.86 -17.43
CA GLY A 270 56.18 -65.46 -18.67
C GLY A 270 57.72 -65.45 -18.83
N ALA A 271 58.46 -64.84 -17.91
CA ALA A 271 59.93 -64.79 -17.94
C ALA A 271 60.50 -65.61 -16.77
N GLN A 272 60.77 -66.89 -17.00
CA GLN A 272 61.44 -67.73 -16.01
C GLN A 272 62.94 -67.43 -15.97
N ALA A 273 63.42 -67.19 -14.75
CA ALA A 273 64.79 -67.27 -14.23
C ALA A 273 65.77 -66.09 -14.44
N SER A 274 66.06 -65.37 -13.35
CA SER A 274 67.43 -65.15 -12.86
C SER A 274 67.43 -64.70 -11.38
N PRO A 275 68.30 -65.23 -10.50
CA PRO A 275 68.27 -64.94 -9.07
C PRO A 275 68.98 -63.62 -8.77
N GLY A 276 68.21 -62.56 -8.52
CA GLY A 276 68.72 -61.27 -8.03
C GLY A 276 67.87 -60.77 -6.88
N GLY A 277 68.34 -60.98 -5.63
CA GLY A 277 67.65 -60.69 -4.37
C GLY A 277 67.36 -59.22 -4.04
N GLY A 278 67.25 -58.33 -5.03
CA GLY A 278 66.89 -56.92 -4.86
C GLY A 278 65.44 -56.59 -5.20
N ASN A 279 64.78 -57.38 -6.04
CA ASN A 279 63.50 -56.99 -6.64
C ASN A 279 62.28 -57.34 -5.76
N ALA A 280 62.31 -58.47 -5.05
CA ALA A 280 61.23 -58.88 -4.14
C ALA A 280 61.06 -57.92 -2.96
N LYS A 281 62.16 -57.39 -2.41
CA LYS A 281 62.13 -56.42 -1.30
C LYS A 281 61.58 -55.06 -1.72
N ARG A 282 61.87 -54.62 -2.96
CA ARG A 282 61.27 -53.42 -3.55
C ARG A 282 59.78 -53.60 -3.82
N MET A 283 59.38 -54.75 -4.37
CA MET A 283 57.98 -55.04 -4.66
C MET A 283 57.15 -55.15 -3.37
N GLN A 284 57.70 -55.76 -2.32
CA GLN A 284 57.06 -55.81 -1.00
C GLN A 284 56.97 -54.43 -0.34
N ALA A 285 57.98 -53.57 -0.50
CA ALA A 285 57.92 -52.18 -0.04
C ALA A 285 56.90 -51.33 -0.82
N GLU A 286 56.77 -51.55 -2.14
CA GLU A 286 55.77 -50.89 -2.98
C GLU A 286 54.35 -51.33 -2.60
N LEU A 287 54.15 -52.63 -2.34
CA LEU A 287 52.87 -53.18 -1.90
C LEU A 287 52.48 -52.65 -0.51
N GLN A 288 53.44 -52.57 0.41
CA GLN A 288 53.22 -51.99 1.74
C GLN A 288 52.86 -50.49 1.64
N LYS A 289 53.54 -49.74 0.75
CA LYS A 289 53.25 -48.33 0.53
C LYS A 289 51.87 -48.10 -0.10
N GLN A 290 51.41 -49.02 -0.95
CA GLN A 290 50.05 -48.98 -1.50
C GLN A 290 48.99 -49.31 -0.44
N MET A 291 49.25 -50.28 0.44
CA MET A 291 48.40 -50.59 1.59
C MET A 291 48.28 -49.41 2.55
N ASP A 292 49.41 -48.76 2.89
CA ASP A 292 49.42 -47.60 3.79
C ASP A 292 48.68 -46.41 3.16
N ALA A 293 48.82 -46.20 1.84
CA ALA A 293 48.11 -45.16 1.11
C ALA A 293 46.59 -45.41 1.03
N LEU A 294 46.16 -46.68 0.91
CA LEU A 294 44.76 -47.06 0.96
C LEU A 294 44.17 -46.86 2.35
N GLN A 295 44.89 -47.23 3.42
CA GLN A 295 44.47 -46.98 4.79
C GLN A 295 44.36 -45.49 5.13
N GLU A 296 45.28 -44.65 4.63
CA GLU A 296 45.16 -43.19 4.77
C GLU A 296 43.92 -42.65 4.05
N ARG A 297 43.61 -43.19 2.87
CA ARG A 297 42.45 -42.77 2.08
C ARG A 297 41.13 -43.19 2.73
N GLU A 298 41.07 -44.39 3.28
CA GLU A 298 39.92 -44.84 4.10
C GLU A 298 39.74 -43.96 5.33
N LYS A 299 40.82 -43.61 6.04
CA LYS A 299 40.73 -42.67 7.18
C LYS A 299 40.23 -41.29 6.77
N LYS A 300 40.64 -40.79 5.59
CA LYS A 300 40.15 -39.50 5.06
C LYS A 300 38.67 -39.56 4.68
N LEU A 301 38.21 -40.64 4.07
CA LEU A 301 36.80 -40.86 3.75
C LEU A 301 35.94 -41.00 5.02
N ALA A 302 36.38 -41.78 6.00
CA ALA A 302 35.69 -41.91 7.29
C ALA A 302 35.61 -40.57 8.05
N ALA A 303 36.66 -39.74 7.99
CA ALA A 303 36.65 -38.40 8.57
C ALA A 303 35.68 -37.46 7.85
N GLN A 304 35.57 -37.58 6.51
CA GLN A 304 34.65 -36.80 5.71
C GLN A 304 33.19 -37.19 5.96
N GLU A 305 32.91 -38.49 6.07
CA GLU A 305 31.58 -39.01 6.46
C GLU A 305 31.19 -38.53 7.86
N ALA A 306 32.10 -38.62 8.84
CA ALA A 306 31.87 -38.11 10.20
C ALA A 306 31.60 -36.59 10.22
N ALA A 307 32.26 -35.80 9.37
CA ALA A 307 32.01 -34.37 9.24
C ALA A 307 30.62 -34.08 8.65
N THR A 308 30.19 -34.86 7.65
CA THR A 308 28.85 -34.73 7.07
C THR A 308 27.74 -35.16 8.03
N ALA A 309 27.96 -36.23 8.82
CA ALA A 309 27.03 -36.67 9.86
C ALA A 309 26.85 -35.59 10.94
N LYS A 310 27.93 -34.95 11.39
CA LYS A 310 27.86 -33.81 12.34
C LYS A 310 27.10 -32.62 11.77
N GLN A 311 27.26 -32.30 10.48
CA GLN A 311 26.48 -31.24 9.85
C GLN A 311 25.00 -31.58 9.76
N GLN A 312 24.64 -32.84 9.45
CA GLN A 312 23.25 -33.28 9.42
C GLN A 312 22.60 -33.22 10.81
N GLU A 313 23.33 -33.58 11.86
CA GLU A 313 22.84 -33.48 13.24
C GLU A 313 22.60 -32.02 13.66
N GLN A 314 23.46 -31.09 13.26
CA GLN A 314 23.27 -29.65 13.50
C GLN A 314 22.07 -29.06 12.74
N ILE A 315 21.78 -29.58 11.55
CA ILE A 315 20.60 -29.16 10.79
C ILE A 315 19.34 -29.71 11.46
N ALA A 316 19.33 -30.99 11.84
CA ALA A 316 18.20 -31.62 12.52
C ALA A 316 17.92 -30.97 13.89
N SER A 317 18.95 -30.55 14.63
CA SER A 317 18.77 -29.84 15.90
C SER A 317 18.18 -28.44 15.70
N ARG A 318 18.61 -27.73 14.66
CA ARG A 318 18.07 -26.40 14.30
C ARG A 318 16.63 -26.48 13.79
N GLU A 319 16.26 -27.54 13.07
CA GLU A 319 14.87 -27.78 12.66
C GLU A 319 13.96 -28.05 13.86
N ARG A 320 14.40 -28.88 14.82
CA ARG A 320 13.66 -29.10 16.08
C ARG A 320 13.53 -27.82 16.92
N GLU A 321 14.52 -26.94 16.90
CA GLU A 321 14.45 -25.65 17.60
C GLU A 321 13.45 -24.69 16.93
N LEU A 322 13.37 -24.70 15.60
CA LEU A 322 12.38 -23.91 14.85
C LEU A 322 10.95 -24.44 15.07
N GLU A 323 10.75 -25.76 15.10
CA GLU A 323 9.45 -26.35 15.44
C GLU A 323 8.98 -25.98 16.85
N ARG A 324 9.90 -25.93 17.83
CA ARG A 324 9.57 -25.48 19.20
C ARG A 324 9.16 -24.00 19.23
N LYS A 325 9.84 -23.14 18.47
CA LYS A 325 9.52 -21.70 18.41
C LYS A 325 8.20 -21.41 17.68
N ASP A 326 7.77 -22.28 16.78
CA ASP A 326 6.44 -22.17 16.16
C ASP A 326 5.32 -22.70 17.08
N SER A 327 5.61 -23.61 18.01
CA SER A 327 4.64 -24.06 19.04
C SER A 327 4.44 -23.09 20.21
N ASP A 328 5.38 -22.18 20.48
CA ASP A 328 5.32 -21.19 21.57
C ASP A 328 4.64 -19.86 21.17
N LYS A 329 4.16 -19.72 19.93
CA LYS A 329 3.34 -18.56 19.55
C LYS A 329 1.96 -18.69 20.22
N PRO A 330 1.53 -17.71 21.03
CA PRO A 330 0.22 -17.77 21.68
C PRO A 330 -0.86 -17.87 20.62
N ARG A 331 -1.64 -18.95 20.68
CA ARG A 331 -2.85 -19.15 19.88
C ARG A 331 -3.80 -18.01 20.24
N VAL A 332 -3.81 -16.95 19.43
CA VAL A 332 -4.80 -15.87 19.53
C VAL A 332 -6.16 -16.48 19.21
N THR A 333 -6.85 -16.97 20.24
CA THR A 333 -8.25 -17.30 20.17
C THR A 333 -9.01 -16.00 19.96
N GLY A 334 -9.52 -15.82 18.75
CA GLY A 334 -10.42 -14.73 18.41
C GLY A 334 -11.57 -14.65 19.43
N GLY A 335 -11.65 -13.52 20.12
CA GLY A 335 -12.66 -13.24 21.12
C GLY A 335 -14.06 -13.27 20.50
N ARG A 336 -14.88 -14.22 20.95
CA ARG A 336 -16.31 -14.26 20.69
C ARG A 336 -17.03 -13.80 21.97
N ARG A 337 -17.54 -12.56 21.88
CA ARG A 337 -18.65 -11.90 22.60
C ARG A 337 -19.12 -12.49 23.94
N LYS A 338 -19.06 -11.63 24.97
CA LYS A 338 -19.84 -11.69 26.23
C LYS A 338 -21.34 -11.90 25.96
N ALA A 339 -21.94 -12.83 26.70
CA ALA A 339 -23.31 -12.74 27.21
C ALA A 339 -23.44 -13.56 28.51
N GLY A 340 -23.81 -12.89 29.60
CA GLY A 340 -24.69 -13.40 30.65
C GLY A 340 -24.17 -14.42 31.69
N ALA A 341 -24.00 -13.90 32.91
CA ALA A 341 -24.53 -14.42 34.19
C ALA A 341 -23.76 -15.48 35.02
N ALA A 342 -23.70 -15.12 36.32
CA ALA A 342 -23.70 -15.93 37.55
C ALA A 342 -22.37 -16.32 38.21
N ASP A 343 -22.17 -15.68 39.37
CA ASP A 343 -21.62 -16.13 40.65
C ASP A 343 -20.87 -17.46 40.77
N GLY A 344 -19.78 -17.41 41.54
CA GLY A 344 -19.20 -18.56 42.20
C GLY A 344 -17.75 -18.37 42.59
N ASP A 345 -17.52 -18.03 43.87
CA ASP A 345 -16.29 -18.32 44.61
C ASP A 345 -15.80 -19.75 44.33
N VAL A 346 -14.49 -19.97 44.35
CA VAL A 346 -13.82 -21.10 45.05
C VAL A 346 -12.31 -21.06 44.79
N GLN A 347 -11.58 -21.04 45.90
CA GLN A 347 -10.14 -21.24 46.06
C GLN A 347 -9.69 -22.69 45.80
N GLN A 348 -8.39 -22.83 45.45
CA GLN A 348 -7.50 -24.00 45.63
C GLN A 348 -7.67 -25.24 44.74
N SER A 349 -6.60 -25.65 44.05
CA SER A 349 -5.66 -26.72 44.48
C SER A 349 -4.90 -27.35 43.28
N GLU A 350 -3.73 -27.91 43.61
CA GLU A 350 -2.72 -28.54 42.76
C GLU A 350 -3.14 -29.89 42.13
N ASP A 351 -2.27 -30.34 41.21
CA ASP A 351 -2.04 -31.71 40.74
C ASP A 351 -3.04 -32.42 39.80
N ALA A 352 -2.63 -32.58 38.52
CA ALA A 352 -2.87 -33.84 37.78
C ALA A 352 -1.95 -34.01 36.54
N LYS A 353 -1.33 -35.18 36.45
CA LYS A 353 -0.41 -35.72 35.42
C LYS A 353 -0.98 -35.72 33.98
N PRO A 354 -0.13 -35.68 32.93
CA PRO A 354 -0.60 -35.85 31.55
C PRO A 354 -0.82 -37.32 31.18
N LYS A 355 -1.96 -37.60 30.55
CA LYS A 355 -2.38 -38.90 30.02
C LYS A 355 -2.20 -38.90 28.49
N VAL A 356 -1.44 -39.86 27.98
CA VAL A 356 -1.18 -40.08 26.56
C VAL A 356 -2.32 -40.89 25.93
N THR A 357 -3.00 -40.32 24.94
CA THR A 357 -3.84 -40.98 23.92
C THR A 357 -3.84 -40.05 22.71
N GLY A 358 -3.58 -40.41 21.45
CA GLY A 358 -3.66 -41.66 20.71
C GLY A 358 -4.03 -41.24 19.28
N GLY A 359 -3.04 -40.98 18.42
CA GLY A 359 -3.25 -40.48 17.06
C GLY A 359 -3.41 -41.62 16.05
N ARG A 360 -4.58 -41.77 15.41
CA ARG A 360 -4.68 -42.60 14.19
C ARG A 360 -5.88 -42.36 13.24
N ARG A 361 -6.58 -41.22 13.28
CA ARG A 361 -7.73 -41.00 12.37
C ARG A 361 -7.76 -39.73 11.51
N GLU A 362 -6.84 -38.78 11.64
CA GLU A 362 -6.94 -37.49 10.91
C GLU A 362 -6.23 -37.42 9.54
N LYS A 363 -5.40 -38.40 9.16
CA LYS A 363 -4.56 -38.30 7.94
C LYS A 363 -5.31 -38.46 6.61
N ASN A 364 -6.52 -39.03 6.59
CA ASN A 364 -7.26 -39.24 5.34
C ASN A 364 -8.08 -38.01 4.91
N ASP A 365 -8.55 -37.19 5.84
CA ASP A 365 -9.38 -36.02 5.51
C ASP A 365 -8.54 -34.86 4.95
N GLU A 366 -7.27 -34.76 5.34
CA GLU A 366 -6.37 -33.72 4.83
C GLU A 366 -5.87 -34.01 3.41
N THR A 367 -5.64 -35.28 3.08
CA THR A 367 -5.20 -35.68 1.75
C THR A 367 -6.30 -35.47 0.70
N GLU A 368 -7.55 -35.80 1.04
CA GLU A 368 -8.71 -35.57 0.16
C GLU A 368 -9.01 -34.06 -0.04
N LYS A 369 -8.80 -33.24 1.01
CA LYS A 369 -8.90 -31.78 0.91
C LYS A 369 -7.80 -31.17 0.05
N LEU A 370 -6.58 -31.69 0.13
CA LEU A 370 -5.44 -31.24 -0.68
C LEU A 370 -5.61 -31.61 -2.16
N GLU A 371 -6.11 -32.81 -2.46
CA GLU A 371 -6.40 -33.22 -3.85
C GLU A 371 -7.50 -32.34 -4.47
N LYS A 372 -8.58 -32.07 -3.73
CA LYS A 372 -9.65 -31.18 -4.20
C LYS A 372 -9.18 -29.74 -4.39
N ALA A 373 -8.28 -29.24 -3.53
CA ALA A 373 -7.68 -27.93 -3.68
C ALA A 373 -6.75 -27.84 -4.91
N ASN A 374 -5.98 -28.90 -5.19
CA ASN A 374 -5.12 -28.96 -6.38
C ASN A 374 -5.93 -28.98 -7.68
N LEU A 375 -7.04 -29.73 -7.73
CA LEU A 375 -7.96 -29.73 -8.87
C LEU A 375 -8.55 -28.34 -9.15
N LEU A 376 -8.95 -27.61 -8.09
CA LEU A 376 -9.46 -26.23 -8.20
C LEU A 376 -8.40 -25.25 -8.72
N LEU A 377 -7.15 -25.39 -8.27
CA LEU A 377 -6.05 -24.57 -8.76
C LEU A 377 -5.75 -24.85 -10.24
N GLN A 378 -5.81 -26.11 -10.66
CA GLN A 378 -5.57 -26.50 -12.04
C GLN A 378 -6.61 -25.91 -12.99
N VAL A 379 -7.90 -25.97 -12.63
CA VAL A 379 -8.98 -25.32 -13.38
C VAL A 379 -8.78 -23.79 -13.46
N ARG A 380 -8.33 -23.15 -12.38
CA ARG A 380 -8.10 -21.70 -12.38
C ARG A 380 -6.91 -21.27 -13.23
N VAL A 381 -5.87 -22.10 -13.31
CA VAL A 381 -4.72 -21.86 -14.18
C VAL A 381 -5.15 -21.95 -15.65
N GLU A 382 -5.91 -22.98 -16.01
CA GLU A 382 -6.44 -23.13 -17.38
C GLU A 382 -7.34 -21.94 -17.80
N GLU A 383 -8.16 -21.44 -16.87
CA GLU A 383 -9.01 -20.26 -17.11
C GLU A 383 -8.18 -18.98 -17.34
N LEU A 384 -7.10 -18.80 -16.57
CA LEU A 384 -6.20 -17.65 -16.72
C LEU A 384 -5.38 -17.73 -18.01
N GLU A 385 -4.95 -18.92 -18.42
CA GLU A 385 -4.28 -19.14 -19.69
C GLU A 385 -5.19 -18.83 -20.88
N ALA A 386 -6.48 -19.21 -20.81
CA ALA A 386 -7.47 -18.87 -21.82
C ALA A 386 -7.68 -17.35 -21.93
N GLN A 387 -7.79 -16.64 -20.79
CA GLN A 387 -7.90 -15.18 -20.77
C GLN A 387 -6.66 -14.47 -21.32
N LEU A 388 -5.48 -15.02 -21.07
CA LEU A 388 -4.22 -14.47 -21.56
C LEU A 388 -4.06 -14.66 -23.08
N GLU A 389 -4.53 -15.80 -23.60
CA GLU A 389 -4.54 -16.07 -25.04
C GLU A 389 -5.59 -15.22 -25.78
N GLU A 390 -6.73 -14.95 -25.16
CA GLU A 390 -7.73 -13.99 -25.66
C GLU A 390 -7.18 -12.56 -25.69
N ALA A 391 -6.46 -12.14 -24.64
CA ALA A 391 -5.77 -10.85 -24.59
C ALA A 391 -4.64 -10.73 -25.63
N ARG A 392 -3.99 -11.84 -26.01
CA ARG A 392 -2.99 -11.87 -27.10
C ARG A 392 -3.65 -11.73 -28.46
N ARG A 393 -4.81 -12.36 -28.68
CA ARG A 393 -5.60 -12.22 -29.91
C ARG A 393 -6.19 -10.82 -30.09
N ALA A 394 -6.44 -10.11 -28.99
CA ALA A 394 -6.99 -8.76 -29.00
C ALA A 394 -5.97 -7.63 -29.30
N ARG A 395 -4.67 -7.94 -29.48
CA ARG A 395 -3.67 -6.92 -29.86
C ARG A 395 -3.68 -6.69 -31.38
N PRO A 396 -3.91 -5.46 -31.86
CA PRO A 396 -3.80 -5.15 -33.29
C PRO A 396 -2.33 -5.18 -33.74
N ILE A 397 -2.09 -5.83 -34.87
CA ILE A 397 -0.81 -5.84 -35.58
C ILE A 397 -0.53 -4.41 -36.08
N GLY A 398 0.55 -3.79 -35.62
CA GLY A 398 1.08 -2.55 -36.21
C GLY A 398 2.11 -1.85 -35.33
N ASN A 399 3.41 -2.13 -35.53
CA ASN A 399 4.25 -1.30 -36.41
C ASN A 399 5.71 -1.77 -36.33
N SER A 400 6.21 -2.30 -37.44
CA SER A 400 7.61 -2.55 -37.70
C SER A 400 8.25 -1.30 -38.33
N GLY A 401 9.38 -0.85 -37.78
CA GLY A 401 10.28 0.13 -38.42
C GLY A 401 10.93 1.04 -37.37
N GLY A 402 12.23 1.25 -37.30
CA GLY A 402 13.32 0.80 -38.14
C GLY A 402 14.62 1.26 -37.47
N PHE A 403 15.62 0.41 -37.58
CA PHE A 403 17.02 0.64 -37.25
C PHE A 403 17.60 1.77 -38.14
N GLY A 404 18.49 2.60 -37.60
CA GLY A 404 19.50 3.34 -38.39
C GLY A 404 19.51 4.85 -38.24
N GLY A 405 20.62 5.41 -37.70
CA GLY A 405 20.82 6.86 -37.66
C GLY A 405 22.06 7.34 -36.90
N LEU A 406 23.21 6.69 -37.08
CA LEU A 406 24.52 7.23 -36.72
C LEU A 406 24.85 8.40 -37.66
N GLY A 407 24.72 9.63 -37.17
CA GLY A 407 25.11 10.86 -37.86
C GLY A 407 26.40 11.44 -37.31
N SER A 408 27.47 11.33 -38.09
CA SER A 408 28.80 11.91 -37.91
C SER A 408 28.77 13.43 -37.66
N MET A 409 29.49 13.91 -36.64
CA MET A 409 30.04 15.27 -36.61
C MET A 409 31.56 15.19 -36.62
N LYS A 410 32.15 15.70 -37.71
CA LYS A 410 33.57 15.92 -37.91
C LYS A 410 34.04 17.15 -37.14
N LEU A 411 35.27 17.03 -36.65
CA LEU A 411 36.16 18.12 -36.28
C LEU A 411 36.39 19.07 -37.46
N SER A 412 36.17 20.37 -37.21
CA SER A 412 36.95 21.51 -37.70
C SER A 412 36.53 22.76 -36.94
#